data_AF-A0AAW4J624-F1
#
_entry.id   AF-A0AAW4J624-F1
#
_cell.length_a   1.000
_cell.length_b   1.000
_cell.length_c   1.000
_cell.angle_alpha   90.00
_cell.angle_beta   90.00
_cell.angle_gamma   90.00
#
_symmetry.space_group_name_H-M   'P 1'
#
loop_
_entity.id
_entity.type
_entity.pdbx_description
1 polymer ?
#
loop_
_entity_poly.entity_id
_entity_poly.type
_entity_poly.pdbx_seq_one_letter_code
_entity_poly.pdbx_strand_id
1 'polypeptide(L)'
;MANIYNTFKFVGALTVKKDTDKSKGYEVIKYESGWNKERLLLNVKADDSSQLVEISDMYSTNPGYKLKKKTPKEKQADGTFKDGSELEIAWKDRNLQSILDKVANWQKYILDFSNNKERYDLRTSIEKLEKNEISEDDVKVQYGTADVTELKEKLTELENMKFEFLNKVDMIAKLREELPKHPNLKFKITGDINFYESMKSHNVGKNFMVKKIEKALDKDKVGLKGDIDIYFNEDSLNEDMFEDTKKYIINGYVKSFDSQLKQDIYLPYPLIVDASRLDMNNPQHKGRVDMLISPFKDCEEDIIYELQYKVKFARGAERKEITLDDLSDWQRMAVESGIEDFEKLKRELGGNTLGDKIDETRTIGFNLKDFPEGAVATGLQLSEMLVDKQLLLEEQSKDSKENKESVMEDDNSGSDDLDDLL
;
A
#
# COMPACT_ATOMS: atom_id res chain seq x y z
N MET A 1 -5.01 -17.24 -13.62
CA MET A 1 -4.30 -15.93 -13.62
C MET A 1 -3.39 -15.86 -12.41
N ALA A 2 -2.33 -15.05 -12.45
CA ALA A 2 -1.53 -14.78 -11.25
C ALA A 2 -2.40 -14.09 -10.20
N ASN A 3 -2.15 -14.29 -8.91
CA ASN A 3 -2.87 -13.54 -7.88
C ASN A 3 -2.50 -12.06 -8.01
N ILE A 4 -3.47 -11.24 -8.41
CA ILE A 4 -3.33 -9.79 -8.50
C ILE A 4 -3.53 -9.23 -7.10
N TYR A 5 -2.57 -8.45 -6.63
CA TYR A 5 -2.60 -7.84 -5.30
C TYR A 5 -2.59 -6.33 -5.41
N ASN A 6 -3.43 -5.70 -4.61
CA ASN A 6 -3.40 -4.26 -4.39
C ASN A 6 -2.18 -3.91 -3.55
N THR A 7 -1.24 -3.16 -4.10
CA THR A 7 0.02 -2.84 -3.44
C THR A 7 0.36 -1.37 -3.54
N PHE A 8 1.24 -0.91 -2.65
CA PHE A 8 1.76 0.46 -2.72
C PHE A 8 3.28 0.49 -2.64
N LYS A 9 3.84 1.53 -3.25
CA LYS A 9 5.25 1.91 -3.17
C LYS A 9 5.34 3.41 -3.00
N PHE A 10 5.61 3.83 -1.77
CA PHE A 10 5.80 5.24 -1.42
C PHE A 10 7.27 5.56 -1.29
N VAL A 11 7.65 6.75 -1.74
CA VAL A 11 8.98 7.32 -1.52
C VAL A 11 8.79 8.70 -0.92
N GLY A 12 9.25 8.91 0.31
CA GLY A 12 9.02 10.15 1.04
C GLY A 12 9.69 10.20 2.41
N ALA A 13 9.55 11.34 3.10
CA ALA A 13 10.00 11.48 4.48
C ALA A 13 8.99 10.81 5.42
N LEU A 14 9.50 10.07 6.42
CA LEU A 14 8.69 9.28 7.34
C LEU A 14 8.69 9.92 8.73
N THR A 15 7.51 10.15 9.31
CA THR A 15 7.37 10.63 10.69
C THR A 15 6.30 9.86 11.44
N VAL A 16 6.48 9.70 12.75
CA VAL A 16 5.40 9.17 13.60
C VAL A 16 4.25 10.17 13.66
N LYS A 17 3.02 9.69 13.46
CA LYS A 17 1.84 10.52 13.59
C LYS A 17 1.80 11.14 14.99
N LYS A 18 1.59 12.45 15.07
CA LYS A 18 1.41 13.14 16.36
C LYS A 18 0.12 12.68 17.02
N ASP A 19 0.17 12.55 18.34
CA ASP A 19 -1.02 12.25 19.14
C ASP A 19 -2.03 13.40 19.05
N THR A 20 -3.30 13.02 19.07
CA THR A 20 -4.47 13.91 19.08
C THR A 20 -5.50 13.32 20.05
N ASP A 21 -6.45 14.14 20.50
CA ASP A 21 -7.52 13.67 21.40
C ASP A 21 -8.33 12.49 20.82
N LYS A 22 -8.42 12.42 19.48
CA LYS A 22 -9.18 11.38 18.76
C LYS A 22 -8.35 10.18 18.33
N SER A 23 -7.02 10.29 18.30
CA SER A 23 -6.16 9.21 17.79
C SER A 23 -4.71 9.35 18.23
N LYS A 24 -4.12 8.23 18.66
CA LYS A 24 -2.70 8.14 19.01
C LYS A 24 -1.87 7.66 17.83
N GLY A 25 -0.63 8.12 17.73
CA GLY A 25 0.33 7.65 16.74
C GLY A 25 0.86 6.25 17.06
N TYR A 26 0.94 5.90 18.34
CA TYR A 26 1.27 4.57 18.82
C TYR A 26 0.28 4.14 19.89
N GLU A 27 -0.18 2.89 19.81
CA GLU A 27 -1.07 2.30 20.80
C GLU A 27 -0.80 0.81 21.02
N VAL A 28 -1.09 0.36 22.24
CA VAL A 28 -1.14 -1.04 22.62
C VAL A 28 -2.54 -1.32 23.15
N ILE A 29 -3.25 -2.23 22.52
CA ILE A 29 -4.58 -2.69 22.96
C ILE A 29 -4.39 -4.07 23.57
N LYS A 30 -4.79 -4.23 24.84
CA LYS A 30 -4.76 -5.51 25.55
C LYS A 30 -6.17 -6.06 25.62
N TYR A 31 -6.32 -7.33 25.29
CA TYR A 31 -7.59 -8.06 25.35
C TYR A 31 -7.58 -9.02 26.54
N GLU A 32 -8.75 -9.24 27.15
CA GLU A 32 -8.91 -10.17 28.28
C GLU A 32 -8.51 -11.61 27.92
N SER A 33 -8.57 -11.98 26.63
CA SER A 33 -8.15 -13.28 26.09
C SER A 33 -6.63 -13.54 26.13
N GLY A 34 -5.83 -12.58 26.61
CA GLY A 34 -4.36 -12.64 26.60
C GLY A 34 -3.74 -12.27 25.25
N TRP A 35 -4.55 -11.84 24.28
CA TRP A 35 -4.07 -11.23 23.05
C TRP A 35 -3.75 -9.74 23.27
N ASN A 36 -2.76 -9.26 22.54
CA ASN A 36 -2.38 -7.87 22.47
C ASN A 36 -2.28 -7.47 21.01
N LYS A 37 -2.69 -6.24 20.69
CA LYS A 37 -2.49 -5.62 19.38
C LYS A 37 -1.62 -4.38 19.56
N GLU A 38 -0.55 -4.29 18.79
CA GLU A 38 0.22 -3.06 18.67
C GLU A 38 -0.03 -2.40 17.34
N ARG A 39 -0.15 -1.07 17.35
CA ARG A 39 -0.32 -0.26 16.15
C ARG A 39 0.56 0.97 16.21
N LEU A 40 1.22 1.25 15.08
CA LEU A 40 1.98 2.46 14.80
C LEU A 40 1.47 3.10 13.51
N LEU A 41 1.09 4.36 13.58
CA LEU A 41 0.68 5.19 12.46
C LEU A 41 1.82 6.13 12.06
N LEU A 42 2.17 6.10 10.78
CA LEU A 42 3.28 6.89 10.24
C LEU A 42 2.78 7.78 9.10
N ASN A 43 3.19 9.04 9.10
CA ASN A 43 2.96 9.93 7.98
C ASN A 43 4.11 9.82 6.98
N VAL A 44 3.78 9.57 5.72
CA VAL A 44 4.73 9.56 4.60
C VAL A 44 4.49 10.82 3.79
N LYS A 45 5.41 11.78 3.86
CA LYS A 45 5.34 13.05 3.13
C LYS A 45 6.15 12.96 1.83
N ALA A 46 5.47 13.23 0.72
CA ALA A 46 6.06 13.34 -0.62
C ALA A 46 5.58 14.64 -1.26
N ASP A 47 6.47 15.63 -1.29
CA ASP A 47 6.18 16.99 -1.75
C ASP A 47 4.97 17.59 -1.01
N ASP A 48 3.92 17.96 -1.75
CA ASP A 48 2.68 18.55 -1.21
C ASP A 48 1.64 17.47 -0.83
N SER A 49 1.94 16.19 -1.07
CA SER A 49 1.07 15.08 -0.71
C SER A 49 1.58 14.33 0.51
N SER A 50 0.67 13.79 1.30
CA SER A 50 1.01 12.91 2.41
C SER A 50 -0.01 11.80 2.57
N GLN A 51 0.45 10.59 2.88
CA GLN A 51 -0.41 9.47 3.22
C GLN A 51 -0.04 8.91 4.59
N LEU A 52 -1.07 8.47 5.31
CA LEU A 52 -0.90 7.78 6.58
C LEU A 52 -0.77 6.28 6.29
N VAL A 53 0.32 5.66 6.72
CA VAL A 53 0.52 4.21 6.63
C VAL A 53 0.44 3.59 8.03
N GLU A 54 0.05 2.31 8.07
CA GLU A 54 -0.14 1.57 9.31
C GLU A 54 0.83 0.38 9.38
N ILE A 55 1.46 0.25 10.55
CA ILE A 55 2.12 -0.98 10.99
C ILE A 55 1.32 -1.49 12.19
N SER A 56 0.63 -2.61 12.04
CA SER A 56 -0.08 -3.26 13.14
C SER A 56 -0.03 -4.77 13.04
N ASP A 57 0.03 -5.42 14.19
CA ASP A 57 0.03 -6.88 14.31
C ASP A 57 -0.43 -7.29 15.71
N MET A 58 -0.77 -8.58 15.87
CA MET A 58 -1.21 -9.15 17.13
C MET A 58 -0.19 -10.17 17.66
N TYR A 59 -0.16 -10.31 18.98
CA TYR A 59 0.61 -11.34 19.67
C TYR A 59 -0.09 -11.77 20.96
N SER A 60 0.13 -13.01 21.38
CA SER A 60 -0.44 -13.52 22.62
C SER A 60 0.63 -13.63 23.69
N THR A 61 0.27 -13.31 24.93
CA THR A 61 1.10 -13.55 26.13
C THR A 61 0.95 -14.97 26.67
N ASN A 62 0.11 -15.80 26.04
CA ASN A 62 -0.08 -17.18 26.46
C ASN A 62 1.21 -18.00 26.22
N PRO A 63 1.69 -18.78 27.21
CA PRO A 63 2.97 -19.51 27.10
C PRO A 63 3.06 -20.47 25.90
N GLY A 64 1.92 -20.99 25.42
CA GLY A 64 1.84 -21.89 24.28
C GLY A 64 1.76 -21.22 22.91
N TYR A 65 1.76 -19.88 22.83
CA TYR A 65 1.65 -19.18 21.56
C TYR A 65 2.86 -19.43 20.65
N LYS A 66 2.57 -19.85 19.42
CA LYS A 66 3.56 -20.04 18.37
C LYS A 66 3.17 -19.27 17.12
N LEU A 67 4.16 -18.65 16.48
CA LEU A 67 4.02 -18.09 15.15
C LEU A 67 4.02 -19.22 14.12
N LYS A 68 3.10 -19.15 13.18
CA LYS A 68 3.07 -20.03 12.01
C LYS A 68 3.70 -19.32 10.82
N LYS A 69 4.76 -19.92 10.28
CA LYS A 69 5.49 -19.45 9.10
C LYS A 69 5.71 -20.59 8.12
N LYS A 70 6.28 -20.31 6.96
CA LYS A 70 6.58 -21.27 5.88
C LYS A 70 8.06 -21.21 5.56
N THR A 71 8.65 -22.36 5.25
CA THR A 71 9.98 -22.43 4.65
C THR A 71 9.97 -21.89 3.21
N PRO A 72 11.13 -21.52 2.65
CA PRO A 72 11.25 -21.23 1.22
C PRO A 72 10.77 -22.40 0.36
N LYS A 73 10.34 -22.11 -0.87
CA LYS A 73 10.09 -23.15 -1.87
C LYS A 73 11.41 -23.85 -2.22
N GLU A 74 11.35 -25.15 -2.43
CA GLU A 74 12.51 -25.97 -2.79
C GLU A 74 12.46 -26.32 -4.27
N LYS A 75 13.55 -26.07 -4.99
CA LYS A 75 13.67 -26.48 -6.40
C LYS A 75 13.98 -27.98 -6.45
N GLN A 76 13.15 -28.73 -7.16
CA GLN A 76 13.31 -30.16 -7.36
C GLN A 76 14.26 -30.46 -8.54
N ALA A 77 14.70 -31.71 -8.64
CA ALA A 77 15.62 -32.17 -9.69
C ALA A 77 15.04 -32.05 -11.10
N ASP A 78 13.72 -32.13 -11.24
CA ASP A 78 12.99 -31.96 -12.50
C ASP A 78 12.79 -30.47 -12.91
N GLY A 79 13.30 -29.54 -12.10
CA GLY A 79 13.17 -28.10 -12.34
C GLY A 79 11.89 -27.46 -11.79
N THR A 80 10.95 -28.25 -11.25
CA THR A 80 9.73 -27.74 -10.59
C THR A 80 10.04 -27.23 -9.18
N PHE A 81 9.09 -26.48 -8.59
CA PHE A 81 9.21 -25.98 -7.21
C PHE A 81 8.21 -26.67 -6.30
N LYS A 82 8.69 -27.26 -5.20
CA LYS A 82 7.86 -27.73 -4.08
C LYS A 82 7.52 -26.57 -3.16
N ASP A 83 6.27 -26.48 -2.72
CA ASP A 83 5.87 -25.50 -1.72
C ASP A 83 6.56 -25.75 -0.37
N GLY A 84 6.86 -24.66 0.33
CA GLY A 84 7.46 -24.72 1.66
C GLY A 84 6.51 -25.30 2.71
N SER A 85 7.08 -25.98 3.70
CA SER A 85 6.37 -26.56 4.84
C SER A 85 6.08 -25.52 5.91
N GLU A 86 5.02 -25.76 6.71
CA GLU A 86 4.73 -24.95 7.89
C GLU A 86 5.81 -25.13 8.97
N LEU A 87 6.18 -24.03 9.61
CA LEU A 87 7.07 -23.93 10.76
C LEU A 87 6.30 -23.31 11.92
N GLU A 88 6.29 -24.00 13.06
CA GLU A 88 5.82 -23.42 14.32
C GLU A 88 7.00 -22.87 15.12
N ILE A 89 6.97 -21.57 15.41
CA ILE A 89 8.07 -20.85 16.06
C ILE A 89 7.57 -20.32 17.40
N ALA A 90 8.19 -20.75 18.50
CA ALA A 90 7.86 -20.20 19.81
C ALA A 90 8.12 -18.70 19.84
N TRP A 91 7.22 -17.93 20.49
CA TRP A 91 7.31 -16.47 20.49
C TRP A 91 8.69 -15.95 20.93
N LYS A 92 9.30 -16.57 21.95
CA LYS A 92 10.63 -16.20 22.45
C LYS A 92 11.77 -16.35 21.42
N ASP A 93 11.62 -17.24 20.45
CA ASP A 93 12.68 -17.61 19.49
C ASP A 93 12.55 -16.83 18.16
N ARG A 94 11.49 -16.03 18.00
CA ARG A 94 11.13 -15.37 16.73
C ARG A 94 12.18 -14.42 16.13
N ASN A 95 13.08 -13.91 16.98
CA ASN A 95 14.13 -12.97 16.61
C ASN A 95 15.51 -13.64 16.47
N LEU A 96 15.61 -14.96 16.66
CA LEU A 96 16.87 -15.69 16.49
C LEU A 96 17.24 -15.75 15.00
N GLN A 97 18.49 -15.40 14.66
CA GLN A 97 18.96 -15.42 13.28
C GLN A 97 18.80 -16.81 12.63
N SER A 98 19.12 -17.88 13.38
CA SER A 98 18.97 -19.27 12.92
C SER A 98 17.52 -19.68 12.61
N ILE A 99 16.53 -18.95 13.14
CA ILE A 99 15.11 -19.12 12.81
C ILE A 99 14.74 -18.24 11.61
N LEU A 100 15.18 -16.98 11.58
CA LEU A 100 14.97 -16.08 10.46
C LEU A 100 15.50 -16.70 9.15
N ASP A 101 16.67 -17.34 9.16
CA ASP A 101 17.28 -17.97 7.98
C ASP A 101 16.45 -19.13 7.40
N LYS A 102 15.59 -19.76 8.22
CA LYS A 102 14.73 -20.88 7.80
C LYS A 102 13.38 -20.43 7.25
N VAL A 103 12.97 -19.18 7.50
CA VAL A 103 11.67 -18.66 7.08
C VAL A 103 11.76 -18.06 5.69
N ALA A 104 10.73 -18.28 4.88
CA ALA A 104 10.63 -17.70 3.55
C ALA A 104 10.64 -16.16 3.57
N ASN A 105 11.41 -15.56 2.68
CA ASN A 105 11.59 -14.09 2.63
C ASN A 105 10.29 -13.31 2.47
N TRP A 106 9.29 -13.85 1.75
CA TRP A 106 7.99 -13.18 1.55
C TRP A 106 7.13 -13.09 2.83
N GLN A 107 7.50 -13.82 3.89
CA GLN A 107 6.83 -13.78 5.20
C GLN A 107 7.54 -12.92 6.25
N LYS A 108 8.66 -12.30 5.87
CA LYS A 108 9.45 -11.43 6.73
C LYS A 108 9.06 -9.98 6.48
N TYR A 109 9.13 -9.19 7.55
CA TYR A 109 9.09 -7.74 7.48
C TYR A 109 10.50 -7.19 7.53
N ILE A 110 10.75 -6.10 6.79
CA ILE A 110 12.09 -5.57 6.62
C ILE A 110 12.12 -4.10 7.01
N LEU A 111 13.09 -3.75 7.85
CA LEU A 111 13.47 -2.37 8.15
C LEU A 111 14.94 -2.19 7.80
N ASP A 112 15.25 -1.29 6.88
CA ASP A 112 16.61 -1.08 6.39
C ASP A 112 16.92 0.43 6.38
N PHE A 113 17.77 0.88 7.29
CA PHE A 113 18.20 2.29 7.34
C PHE A 113 19.35 2.59 6.36
N SER A 114 19.85 1.56 5.68
CA SER A 114 20.67 1.67 4.48
C SER A 114 19.85 1.19 3.28
N ASN A 115 20.51 0.71 2.21
CA ASN A 115 19.82 0.09 1.09
C ASN A 115 20.58 -1.12 0.54
N ASN A 116 19.84 -2.12 0.05
CA ASN A 116 20.40 -3.31 -0.58
C ASN A 116 21.33 -3.02 -1.76
N LYS A 117 21.03 -1.98 -2.55
CA LYS A 117 21.87 -1.58 -3.69
C LYS A 117 23.22 -1.03 -3.22
N GLU A 118 23.23 -0.20 -2.16
CA GLU A 118 24.46 0.35 -1.59
C GLU A 118 25.37 -0.77 -1.09
N ARG A 119 24.83 -1.75 -0.35
CA ARG A 119 25.58 -2.93 0.11
C ARG A 119 26.11 -3.78 -1.04
N TYR A 120 25.26 -4.05 -2.05
CA TYR A 120 25.65 -4.83 -3.22
C TYR A 120 26.80 -4.15 -4.00
N ASP A 121 26.69 -2.85 -4.22
CA ASP A 121 27.70 -2.08 -4.94
C ASP A 121 29.03 -2.05 -4.18
N LEU A 122 28.98 -1.83 -2.86
CA LEU A 122 30.18 -1.83 -2.03
C LEU A 122 30.86 -3.21 -2.01
N ARG A 123 30.08 -4.28 -1.81
CA ARG A 123 30.62 -5.66 -1.85
C ARG A 123 31.26 -5.98 -3.20
N THR A 124 30.59 -5.61 -4.29
CA THR A 124 31.12 -5.81 -5.65
C THR A 124 32.40 -5.01 -5.88
N SER A 125 32.47 -3.78 -5.38
CA SER A 125 33.67 -2.95 -5.48
C SER A 125 34.84 -3.53 -4.70
N ILE A 126 34.61 -4.05 -3.49
CA ILE A 126 35.63 -4.76 -2.69
C ILE A 126 36.17 -5.98 -3.46
N GLU A 127 35.27 -6.84 -3.96
CA GLU A 127 35.66 -8.05 -4.71
C GLU A 127 36.48 -7.71 -5.96
N LYS A 128 36.10 -6.67 -6.69
CA LYS A 128 36.83 -6.21 -7.89
C LYS A 128 38.18 -5.60 -7.53
N LEU A 129 38.26 -4.85 -6.44
CA LEU A 129 39.49 -4.23 -5.99
C LEU A 129 40.52 -5.29 -5.57
N GLU A 130 40.10 -6.31 -4.82
CA GLU A 130 40.95 -7.46 -4.45
C GLU A 130 41.46 -8.24 -5.68
N LYS A 131 40.72 -8.23 -6.79
CA LYS A 131 41.10 -8.85 -8.07
C LYS A 131 41.83 -7.91 -9.04
N ASN A 132 42.05 -6.65 -8.67
CA ASN A 132 42.59 -5.59 -9.55
C ASN A 132 41.75 -5.38 -10.84
N GLU A 133 40.43 -5.55 -10.77
CA GLU A 133 39.48 -5.37 -11.86
C GLU A 133 38.84 -3.97 -11.89
N ILE A 134 39.19 -3.11 -10.93
CA ILE A 134 38.75 -1.71 -10.82
C ILE A 134 39.91 -0.84 -10.33
N SER A 135 39.94 0.43 -10.74
CA SER A 135 40.96 1.38 -10.28
C SER A 135 40.73 1.79 -8.83
N GLU A 136 41.80 1.89 -8.03
CA GLU A 136 41.74 2.48 -6.69
C GLU A 136 41.16 3.90 -6.70
N ASP A 137 41.46 4.69 -7.75
CA ASP A 137 41.00 6.07 -7.84
C ASP A 137 39.47 6.14 -7.99
N ASP A 138 38.88 5.24 -8.77
CA ASP A 138 37.43 5.15 -8.93
C ASP A 138 36.74 4.80 -7.60
N VAL A 139 37.33 3.86 -6.84
CA VAL A 139 36.83 3.44 -5.53
C VAL A 139 36.97 4.58 -4.50
N LYS A 140 38.10 5.31 -4.51
CA LYS A 140 38.30 6.49 -3.65
C LYS A 140 37.29 7.60 -3.96
N VAL A 141 36.98 7.84 -5.23
CA VAL A 141 35.94 8.82 -5.62
C VAL A 141 34.57 8.43 -5.05
N GLN A 142 34.22 7.15 -5.09
CA GLN A 142 32.92 6.69 -4.66
C GLN A 142 32.78 6.55 -3.12
N TYR A 143 33.81 6.07 -2.44
CA TYR A 143 33.74 5.69 -1.02
C TYR A 143 34.68 6.48 -0.10
N GLY A 144 35.51 7.37 -0.66
CA GLY A 144 36.49 8.17 0.07
C GLY A 144 37.76 7.42 0.47
N THR A 145 37.85 6.13 0.18
CA THR A 145 39.00 5.25 0.49
C THR A 145 39.05 4.09 -0.50
N ALA A 146 40.23 3.53 -0.72
CA ALA A 146 40.41 2.24 -1.39
C ALA A 146 41.03 1.19 -0.44
N ASP A 147 41.16 1.51 0.85
CA ASP A 147 41.61 0.51 1.82
C ASP A 147 40.53 -0.57 1.98
N VAL A 148 40.88 -1.82 1.64
CA VAL A 148 39.94 -2.95 1.67
C VAL A 148 39.40 -3.21 3.08
N THR A 149 40.20 -2.94 4.13
CA THR A 149 39.77 -3.14 5.52
C THR A 149 38.71 -2.12 5.89
N GLU A 150 38.95 -0.83 5.62
CA GLU A 150 37.98 0.24 5.84
C GLU A 150 36.68 0.02 5.04
N LEU A 151 36.79 -0.47 3.80
CA LEU A 151 35.61 -0.79 2.99
C LEU A 151 34.80 -1.96 3.57
N LYS A 152 35.46 -3.00 4.10
CA LYS A 152 34.80 -4.13 4.78
C LYS A 152 34.13 -3.71 6.10
N GLU A 153 34.75 -2.78 6.84
CA GLU A 153 34.14 -2.18 8.03
C GLU A 153 32.87 -1.40 7.66
N LYS A 154 32.93 -0.53 6.64
CA LYS A 154 31.74 0.17 6.11
C LYS A 154 30.65 -0.80 5.65
N LEU A 155 31.02 -1.89 4.98
CA LEU A 155 30.04 -2.90 4.57
C LEU A 155 29.36 -3.56 5.77
N THR A 156 30.13 -3.86 6.82
CA THR A 156 29.62 -4.43 8.08
C THR A 156 28.66 -3.45 8.77
N GLU A 157 28.98 -2.16 8.80
CA GLU A 157 28.08 -1.13 9.31
C GLU A 157 26.74 -1.11 8.55
N LEU A 158 26.78 -1.11 7.21
CA LEU A 158 25.57 -1.13 6.38
C LEU A 158 24.76 -2.43 6.55
N GLU A 159 25.42 -3.57 6.76
CA GLU A 159 24.76 -4.84 7.03
C GLU A 159 24.02 -4.83 8.37
N ASN A 160 24.60 -4.20 9.39
CA ASN A 160 23.99 -4.02 10.71
C ASN A 160 22.81 -3.04 10.72
N MET A 161 22.58 -2.28 9.65
CA MET A 161 21.42 -1.38 9.49
C MET A 161 20.19 -2.06 8.90
N LYS A 162 20.29 -3.34 8.53
CA LYS A 162 19.17 -4.15 8.01
C LYS A 162 18.64 -5.08 9.10
N PHE A 163 17.33 -4.98 9.35
CA PHE A 163 16.61 -5.81 10.30
C PHE A 163 15.51 -6.60 9.61
N GLU A 164 15.40 -7.88 9.95
CA GLU A 164 14.34 -8.78 9.50
C GLU A 164 13.50 -9.23 10.69
N PHE A 165 12.17 -9.27 10.51
CA PHE A 165 11.24 -9.62 11.58
C PHE A 165 10.20 -10.62 11.11
N LEU A 166 9.77 -11.50 12.02
CA LEU A 166 8.67 -12.44 11.76
C LEU A 166 7.29 -11.87 12.18
N ASN A 167 7.27 -10.85 13.01
CA ASN A 167 6.06 -10.17 13.48
C ASN A 167 6.28 -8.65 13.45
N LYS A 168 5.24 -7.86 13.12
CA LYS A 168 5.45 -6.40 12.99
C LYS A 168 5.61 -5.70 14.33
N VAL A 169 5.25 -6.31 15.46
CA VAL A 169 5.50 -5.74 16.80
C VAL A 169 6.99 -5.48 17.02
N ASP A 170 7.86 -6.41 16.61
CA ASP A 170 9.32 -6.22 16.69
C ASP A 170 9.80 -5.11 15.75
N MET A 171 9.22 -5.02 14.55
CA MET A 171 9.48 -3.94 13.60
C MET A 171 9.06 -2.58 14.15
N ILE A 172 7.90 -2.47 14.81
CA ILE A 172 7.39 -1.26 15.45
C ILE A 172 8.37 -0.79 16.53
N ALA A 173 8.79 -1.70 17.41
CA ALA A 173 9.75 -1.39 18.47
C ALA A 173 11.06 -0.85 17.88
N LYS A 174 11.63 -1.54 16.88
CA LYS A 174 12.90 -1.12 16.27
C LYS A 174 12.78 0.19 15.48
N LEU A 175 11.69 0.37 14.73
CA LEU A 175 11.45 1.60 13.97
C LEU A 175 11.32 2.82 14.88
N ARG A 176 10.61 2.70 16.01
CA ARG A 176 10.47 3.80 16.97
C ARG A 176 11.79 4.19 17.63
N GLU A 177 12.67 3.23 17.84
CA GLU A 177 14.02 3.46 18.38
C GLU A 177 14.93 4.17 17.38
N GLU A 178 14.95 3.70 16.12
CA GLU A 178 15.95 4.12 15.12
C GLU A 178 15.51 5.35 14.32
N LEU A 179 14.23 5.50 14.00
CA LEU A 179 13.75 6.60 13.14
C LEU A 179 14.17 8.01 13.63
N PRO A 180 14.14 8.34 14.93
CA PRO A 180 14.61 9.63 15.43
C PRO A 180 16.10 9.92 15.17
N LYS A 181 16.92 8.88 15.01
CA LYS A 181 18.36 9.00 14.69
C LYS A 181 18.60 9.36 13.22
N HIS A 182 17.55 9.31 12.39
CA HIS A 182 17.61 9.50 10.94
C HIS A 182 16.58 10.51 10.40
N PRO A 183 16.50 11.75 10.94
CA PRO A 183 15.40 12.69 10.66
C PRO A 183 15.35 13.20 9.21
N ASN A 184 16.47 13.15 8.50
CA ASN A 184 16.60 13.68 7.13
C ASN A 184 16.53 12.59 6.05
N LEU A 185 16.38 11.32 6.43
CA LEU A 185 16.29 10.24 5.44
C LEU A 185 14.91 10.22 4.78
N LYS A 186 14.93 9.99 3.47
CA LYS A 186 13.75 9.55 2.73
C LYS A 186 13.74 8.04 2.70
N PHE A 187 12.55 7.46 2.76
CA PHE A 187 12.36 6.02 2.76
C PHE A 187 11.51 5.62 1.58
N LYS A 188 11.84 4.46 1.02
CA LYS A 188 10.98 3.68 0.15
C LYS A 188 10.20 2.70 1.03
N ILE A 189 8.89 2.87 1.08
CA ILE A 189 7.96 2.06 1.86
C ILE A 189 7.09 1.25 0.91
N THR A 190 6.98 -0.04 1.16
CA THR A 190 6.18 -0.96 0.33
C THR A 190 5.31 -1.84 1.19
N GLY A 191 4.16 -2.24 0.66
CA GLY A 191 3.19 -3.07 1.35
C GLY A 191 1.92 -3.29 0.52
N ASP A 192 0.90 -3.80 1.19
CA ASP A 192 -0.40 -4.09 0.58
C ASP A 192 -1.41 -2.99 0.92
N ILE A 193 -2.45 -2.87 0.10
CA ILE A 193 -3.57 -1.97 0.35
C ILE A 193 -4.77 -2.83 0.75
N ASN A 194 -5.26 -2.62 1.97
CA ASN A 194 -6.48 -3.24 2.44
C ASN A 194 -7.62 -2.23 2.33
N PHE A 195 -8.62 -2.54 1.51
CA PHE A 195 -9.86 -1.78 1.43
C PHE A 195 -10.86 -2.29 2.46
N TYR A 196 -11.64 -1.38 3.04
CA TYR A 196 -12.64 -1.75 4.04
C TYR A 196 -13.81 -0.78 3.99
N GLU A 197 -15.01 -1.26 4.27
CA GLU A 197 -16.14 -0.39 4.48
C GLU A 197 -16.14 0.15 5.93
N SER A 198 -16.25 1.47 6.08
CA SER A 198 -16.36 2.10 7.40
C SER A 198 -17.73 1.85 8.01
N MET A 199 -17.79 1.14 9.13
CA MET A 199 -19.06 0.92 9.88
C MET A 199 -19.78 2.21 10.30
N LYS A 200 -19.08 3.36 10.36
CA LYS A 200 -19.67 4.63 10.80
C LYS A 200 -20.25 5.47 9.67
N SER A 201 -19.65 5.38 8.49
CA SER A 201 -19.94 6.30 7.38
C SER A 201 -20.34 5.57 6.12
N HIS A 202 -20.27 4.23 6.09
CA HIS A 202 -20.45 3.37 4.92
C HIS A 202 -19.54 3.66 3.72
N ASN A 203 -18.71 4.70 3.81
CA ASN A 203 -17.66 4.98 2.83
C ASN A 203 -16.55 3.92 2.87
N VAL A 204 -16.03 3.60 1.69
CA VAL A 204 -14.89 2.70 1.50
C VAL A 204 -13.60 3.43 1.86
N GLY A 205 -12.94 2.94 2.91
CA GLY A 205 -11.62 3.35 3.34
C GLY A 205 -10.51 2.46 2.79
N LYS A 206 -9.26 2.88 2.99
CA LYS A 206 -8.05 2.13 2.62
C LYS A 206 -7.01 2.22 3.72
N ASN A 207 -6.36 1.11 4.01
CA ASN A 207 -5.22 1.02 4.92
C ASN A 207 -3.98 0.55 4.15
N PHE A 208 -2.91 1.34 4.24
CA PHE A 208 -1.61 0.99 3.67
C PHE A 208 -0.81 0.15 4.68
N MET A 209 -0.85 -1.18 4.50
CA MET A 209 -0.25 -2.15 5.40
C MET A 209 1.22 -2.37 5.05
N VAL A 210 2.12 -1.77 5.83
CA VAL A 210 3.56 -1.83 5.55
C VAL A 210 4.10 -3.26 5.67
N LYS A 211 4.95 -3.64 4.70
CA LYS A 211 5.78 -4.86 4.71
C LYS A 211 7.28 -4.55 4.81
N LYS A 212 7.74 -3.52 4.11
CA LYS A 212 9.15 -3.15 4.04
C LYS A 212 9.34 -1.63 4.05
N ILE A 213 10.31 -1.17 4.82
CA ILE A 213 10.82 0.21 4.84
C ILE A 213 12.32 0.13 4.57
N GLU A 214 12.79 0.81 3.52
CA GLU A 214 14.22 0.90 3.19
C GLU A 214 14.62 2.35 2.91
N LYS A 215 15.87 2.75 3.18
CA LYS A 215 16.37 4.07 2.76
C LYS A 215 16.20 4.22 1.26
N ALA A 216 15.63 5.34 0.83
CA ALA A 216 15.51 5.66 -0.59
C ALA A 216 16.89 6.02 -1.16
N LEU A 217 17.15 5.63 -2.41
CA LEU A 217 18.31 6.09 -3.15
C LEU A 217 18.07 7.52 -3.67
N ASP A 218 19.12 8.28 -3.93
CA ASP A 218 18.98 9.65 -4.45
C ASP A 218 18.24 9.71 -5.80
N LYS A 219 18.36 8.63 -6.59
CA LYS A 219 17.67 8.48 -7.88
C LYS A 219 16.20 8.07 -7.75
N ASP A 220 15.75 7.64 -6.57
CA ASP A 220 14.36 7.22 -6.38
C ASP A 220 13.44 8.45 -6.46
N LYS A 221 12.49 8.39 -7.40
CA LYS A 221 11.52 9.48 -7.57
C LYS A 221 10.58 9.50 -6.36
N VAL A 222 10.57 10.64 -5.66
CA VAL A 222 9.61 10.94 -4.59
C VAL A 222 8.18 10.83 -5.13
N GLY A 223 7.30 10.22 -4.35
CA GLY A 223 5.90 10.06 -4.73
C GLY A 223 5.19 8.92 -4.00
N LEU A 224 3.87 9.03 -3.95
CA LEU A 224 2.98 8.06 -3.30
C LEU A 224 2.24 7.31 -4.40
N LYS A 225 2.75 6.14 -4.79
CA LYS A 225 2.21 5.35 -5.90
C LYS A 225 1.75 3.98 -5.43
N GLY A 226 0.90 3.34 -6.22
CA GLY A 226 0.50 1.96 -6.01
C GLY A 226 -0.09 1.34 -7.26
N ASP A 227 -0.54 0.12 -7.10
CA ASP A 227 -1.24 -0.68 -8.10
C ASP A 227 -2.57 -1.09 -7.45
N ILE A 228 -3.68 -0.73 -8.09
CA ILE A 228 -5.03 -1.06 -7.64
C ILE A 228 -5.75 -1.79 -8.77
N ASP A 229 -6.26 -2.95 -8.42
CA ASP A 229 -7.10 -3.81 -9.23
C ASP A 229 -8.55 -3.34 -9.15
N ILE A 230 -9.15 -3.11 -10.32
CA ILE A 230 -10.49 -2.56 -10.45
C ILE A 230 -11.35 -3.52 -11.26
N TYR A 231 -12.57 -3.75 -10.75
CA TYR A 231 -13.65 -4.47 -11.41
C TYR A 231 -14.68 -3.45 -11.91
N PHE A 232 -15.07 -3.52 -13.18
CA PHE A 232 -15.89 -2.50 -13.83
C PHE A 232 -16.64 -3.04 -15.06
N ASN A 233 -17.59 -2.26 -15.56
CA ASN A 233 -18.30 -2.46 -16.82
C ASN A 233 -18.31 -1.14 -17.65
N GLU A 234 -19.04 -1.12 -18.76
CA GLU A 234 -19.19 0.06 -19.62
C GLU A 234 -19.63 1.32 -18.85
N ASP A 235 -20.63 1.20 -17.97
CA ASP A 235 -21.21 2.31 -17.20
C ASP A 235 -20.30 2.87 -16.09
N SER A 236 -19.16 2.23 -15.85
CA SER A 236 -18.26 2.65 -14.78
C SER A 236 -17.52 3.95 -15.09
N LEU A 237 -17.50 4.44 -16.33
CA LEU A 237 -16.88 5.72 -16.68
C LEU A 237 -17.89 6.87 -16.58
N ASN A 238 -17.65 7.81 -15.66
CA ASN A 238 -18.39 9.06 -15.59
C ASN A 238 -17.61 10.20 -16.27
N GLU A 239 -18.24 10.81 -17.28
CA GLU A 239 -17.69 11.93 -18.05
C GLU A 239 -18.31 13.29 -17.70
N ASP A 240 -19.37 13.32 -16.89
CA ASP A 240 -20.20 14.51 -16.64
C ASP A 240 -19.39 15.70 -16.10
N MET A 241 -18.39 15.42 -15.27
CA MET A 241 -17.56 16.45 -14.62
C MET A 241 -16.37 16.90 -15.48
N PHE A 242 -16.15 16.30 -16.65
CA PHE A 242 -14.93 16.55 -17.42
C PHE A 242 -14.87 17.97 -17.98
N GLU A 243 -15.99 18.54 -18.42
CA GLU A 243 -16.01 19.91 -18.97
C GLU A 243 -15.53 20.94 -17.95
N ASP A 244 -16.00 20.82 -16.71
CA ASP A 244 -15.70 21.76 -15.61
C ASP A 244 -14.34 21.50 -14.95
N THR A 245 -14.02 20.23 -14.70
CA THR A 245 -12.87 19.86 -13.85
C THR A 245 -11.68 19.33 -14.64
N LYS A 246 -11.87 18.96 -15.91
CA LYS A 246 -10.92 18.18 -16.72
C LYS A 246 -10.52 16.86 -16.05
N LYS A 247 -11.44 16.25 -15.29
CA LYS A 247 -11.26 14.96 -14.64
C LYS A 247 -12.38 14.00 -15.06
N TYR A 248 -12.03 12.76 -15.39
CA TYR A 248 -12.98 11.65 -15.46
C TYR A 248 -12.99 10.91 -14.12
N ILE A 249 -14.14 10.33 -13.78
CA ILE A 249 -14.27 9.47 -12.60
C ILE A 249 -14.57 8.05 -13.08
N ILE A 250 -13.77 7.10 -12.63
CA ILE A 250 -13.99 5.67 -12.84
C ILE A 250 -14.66 5.13 -11.57
N ASN A 251 -15.94 4.82 -11.64
CA ASN A 251 -16.77 4.24 -10.59
C ASN A 251 -16.72 2.71 -10.63
N GLY A 252 -15.55 2.15 -10.33
CA GLY A 252 -15.36 0.70 -10.25
C GLY A 252 -15.43 0.14 -8.84
N TYR A 253 -15.12 -1.14 -8.72
CA TYR A 253 -15.07 -1.89 -7.47
C TYR A 253 -13.68 -2.43 -7.19
N VAL A 254 -13.32 -2.51 -5.91
CA VAL A 254 -12.11 -3.20 -5.43
C VAL A 254 -12.51 -4.44 -4.65
N LYS A 255 -11.83 -5.55 -4.91
CA LYS A 255 -12.00 -6.78 -4.14
C LYS A 255 -11.34 -6.65 -2.77
N SER A 256 -12.06 -7.04 -1.72
CA SER A 256 -11.56 -7.11 -0.35
C SER A 256 -12.09 -8.35 0.36
N PHE A 257 -11.26 -8.99 1.19
CA PHE A 257 -11.70 -10.12 1.98
C PHE A 257 -12.40 -9.66 3.25
N ASP A 258 -13.66 -10.05 3.46
CA ASP A 258 -14.38 -9.79 4.70
C ASP A 258 -14.19 -10.93 5.70
N SER A 259 -13.60 -10.62 6.85
CA SER A 259 -13.29 -11.64 7.86
C SER A 259 -14.51 -12.19 8.60
N GLN A 260 -15.63 -11.45 8.63
CA GLN A 260 -16.85 -11.91 9.30
C GLN A 260 -17.61 -12.88 8.39
N LEU A 261 -17.76 -12.51 7.11
CA LEU A 261 -18.39 -13.35 6.10
C LEU A 261 -17.48 -14.50 5.62
N LYS A 262 -16.17 -14.38 5.83
CA LYS A 262 -15.12 -15.30 5.38
C LYS A 262 -15.08 -15.51 3.86
N GLN A 263 -15.40 -14.45 3.12
CA GLN A 263 -15.41 -14.45 1.66
C GLN A 263 -14.93 -13.12 1.11
N ASP A 264 -14.62 -13.10 -0.19
CA ASP A 264 -14.34 -11.86 -0.90
C ASP A 264 -15.64 -11.08 -1.13
N ILE A 265 -15.56 -9.76 -0.96
CA ILE A 265 -16.59 -8.79 -1.26
C ILE A 265 -16.03 -7.72 -2.19
N TYR A 266 -16.91 -7.05 -2.92
CA TYR A 266 -16.55 -5.97 -3.84
C TYR A 266 -17.03 -4.64 -3.27
N LEU A 267 -16.11 -3.69 -3.14
CA LEU A 267 -16.36 -2.41 -2.51
C LEU A 267 -16.26 -1.29 -3.56
N PRO A 268 -17.25 -0.37 -3.66
CA PRO A 268 -17.19 0.71 -4.64
C PRO A 268 -16.03 1.66 -4.31
N TYR A 269 -15.14 1.89 -5.27
CA TYR A 269 -13.94 2.70 -5.07
C TYR A 269 -13.59 3.52 -6.31
N PRO A 270 -13.75 4.85 -6.26
CA PRO A 270 -13.53 5.69 -7.43
C PRO A 270 -12.03 5.89 -7.71
N LEU A 271 -11.65 5.81 -8.99
CA LEU A 271 -10.37 6.31 -9.48
C LEU A 271 -10.57 7.56 -10.33
N ILE A 272 -9.56 8.44 -10.37
CA ILE A 272 -9.62 9.72 -11.09
C ILE A 272 -8.65 9.70 -12.27
N VAL A 273 -9.11 10.00 -13.47
CA VAL A 273 -8.25 10.34 -14.60
C VAL A 273 -8.14 11.87 -14.66
N ASP A 274 -7.01 12.41 -14.23
CA ASP A 274 -6.81 13.86 -14.13
C ASP A 274 -6.07 14.42 -15.35
N ALA A 275 -6.78 15.22 -16.16
CA ALA A 275 -6.25 15.92 -17.32
C ALA A 275 -6.10 17.43 -17.08
N SER A 276 -6.36 17.93 -15.88
CA SER A 276 -6.35 19.39 -15.57
C SER A 276 -5.00 20.08 -15.83
N ARG A 277 -3.90 19.30 -15.82
CA ARG A 277 -2.53 19.80 -16.07
C ARG A 277 -1.95 19.32 -17.39
N LEU A 278 -2.78 18.78 -18.28
CA LEU A 278 -2.37 18.27 -19.58
C LEU A 278 -2.81 19.22 -20.68
N ASP A 279 -1.88 19.52 -21.58
CA ASP A 279 -2.22 20.18 -22.85
C ASP A 279 -2.91 19.17 -23.78
N MET A 280 -4.24 19.27 -23.90
CA MET A 280 -5.05 18.37 -24.74
C MET A 280 -4.85 18.58 -26.25
N ASN A 281 -4.16 19.64 -26.68
CA ASN A 281 -3.74 19.80 -28.08
C ASN A 281 -2.46 19.02 -28.39
N ASN A 282 -1.71 18.59 -27.37
CA ASN A 282 -0.57 17.72 -27.53
C ASN A 282 -1.04 16.27 -27.78
N PRO A 283 -0.67 15.64 -28.91
CA PRO A 283 -1.12 14.28 -29.23
C PRO A 283 -0.74 13.22 -28.18
N GLN A 284 0.40 13.37 -27.50
CA GLN A 284 0.84 12.43 -26.47
C GLN A 284 0.02 12.56 -25.18
N HIS A 285 -0.33 13.78 -24.79
CA HIS A 285 -1.16 14.03 -23.61
C HIS A 285 -2.58 13.52 -23.85
N LYS A 286 -3.17 13.88 -24.99
CA LYS A 286 -4.50 13.39 -25.38
C LYS A 286 -4.51 11.87 -25.49
N GLY A 287 -3.55 11.29 -26.22
CA GLY A 287 -3.44 9.83 -26.36
C GLY A 287 -3.27 9.10 -25.03
N ARG A 288 -2.61 9.72 -24.04
CA ARG A 288 -2.51 9.16 -22.69
C ARG A 288 -3.86 9.15 -21.96
N VAL A 289 -4.64 10.23 -22.04
CA VAL A 289 -5.97 10.30 -21.43
C VAL A 289 -6.90 9.31 -22.13
N ASP A 290 -6.93 9.31 -23.46
CA ASP A 290 -7.71 8.39 -24.27
C ASP A 290 -7.39 6.93 -23.93
N MET A 291 -6.12 6.58 -23.77
CA MET A 291 -5.70 5.24 -23.36
C MET A 291 -6.15 4.87 -21.94
N LEU A 292 -6.24 5.82 -21.01
CA LEU A 292 -6.67 5.54 -19.63
C LEU A 292 -8.17 5.24 -19.52
N ILE A 293 -8.97 5.79 -20.43
CA ILE A 293 -10.43 5.60 -20.49
C ILE A 293 -10.88 4.61 -21.58
N SER A 294 -10.01 4.21 -22.51
CA SER A 294 -10.39 3.27 -23.57
C SER A 294 -10.93 1.93 -23.08
N PRO A 295 -10.47 1.34 -21.94
CA PRO A 295 -11.00 0.06 -21.49
C PRO A 295 -12.52 0.05 -21.33
N PHE A 296 -13.13 1.16 -20.92
CA PHE A 296 -14.59 1.24 -20.72
C PHE A 296 -15.37 1.27 -22.03
N LYS A 297 -14.76 1.71 -23.13
CA LYS A 297 -15.40 1.80 -24.46
C LYS A 297 -15.48 0.45 -25.16
N ASP A 298 -14.63 -0.49 -24.75
CA ASP A 298 -14.52 -1.82 -25.34
C ASP A 298 -15.22 -2.90 -24.47
N CYS A 299 -15.82 -2.50 -23.34
CA CYS A 299 -16.55 -3.39 -22.44
C CYS A 299 -18.03 -3.48 -22.82
N GLU A 300 -18.69 -4.54 -22.37
CA GLU A 300 -20.14 -4.72 -22.47
C GLU A 300 -20.82 -4.34 -21.13
N GLU A 301 -22.02 -3.76 -21.19
CA GLU A 301 -22.81 -3.32 -20.02
C GLU A 301 -22.98 -4.40 -18.95
N ASP A 302 -23.33 -5.63 -19.36
CA ASP A 302 -23.67 -6.74 -18.47
C ASP A 302 -22.48 -7.59 -18.02
N ILE A 303 -21.26 -7.30 -18.51
CA ILE A 303 -20.07 -8.10 -18.21
C ILE A 303 -19.13 -7.30 -17.30
N ILE A 304 -18.72 -7.92 -16.19
CA ILE A 304 -17.68 -7.36 -15.34
C ILE A 304 -16.29 -7.73 -15.86
N TYR A 305 -15.47 -6.72 -16.07
CA TYR A 305 -14.08 -6.80 -16.47
C TYR A 305 -13.15 -6.45 -15.30
N GLU A 306 -11.96 -7.04 -15.29
CA GLU A 306 -10.88 -6.77 -14.33
C GLU A 306 -9.70 -6.10 -15.06
N LEU A 307 -9.15 -5.04 -14.46
CA LEU A 307 -7.92 -4.40 -14.92
C LEU A 307 -7.18 -3.73 -13.76
N GLN A 308 -5.89 -4.01 -13.64
CA GLN A 308 -5.05 -3.35 -12.64
C GLN A 308 -4.46 -2.03 -13.15
N TYR A 309 -4.81 -0.95 -12.47
CA TYR A 309 -4.33 0.41 -12.69
C TYR A 309 -3.11 0.72 -11.82
N LYS A 310 -2.12 1.39 -12.43
CA LYS A 310 -1.09 2.14 -11.70
C LYS A 310 -1.69 3.46 -11.25
N VAL A 311 -1.53 3.78 -9.97
CA VAL A 311 -2.12 4.98 -9.37
C VAL A 311 -1.10 5.84 -8.63
N LYS A 312 -1.46 7.11 -8.45
CA LYS A 312 -0.84 8.07 -7.53
C LYS A 312 -1.88 8.50 -6.50
N PHE A 313 -1.52 8.44 -5.23
CA PHE A 313 -2.38 8.92 -4.13
C PHE A 313 -2.10 10.40 -3.89
N ALA A 314 -3.02 11.26 -4.32
CA ALA A 314 -2.95 12.70 -4.16
C ALA A 314 -3.76 13.11 -2.92
N ARG A 315 -3.08 13.38 -1.80
CA ARG A 315 -3.72 13.82 -0.56
C ARG A 315 -2.99 14.99 0.05
N GLY A 316 -3.56 16.17 -0.10
CA GLY A 316 -2.90 17.43 0.22
C GLY A 316 -3.53 18.59 -0.51
N ALA A 317 -2.90 19.76 -0.46
CA ALA A 317 -3.37 20.93 -1.20
C ALA A 317 -3.00 20.77 -2.67
N GLU A 318 -3.98 20.92 -3.56
CA GLU A 318 -3.75 20.93 -5.00
C GLU A 318 -3.10 22.25 -5.41
N ARG A 319 -1.97 22.23 -6.10
CA ARG A 319 -1.46 23.46 -6.74
C ARG A 319 -2.41 23.85 -7.88
N LYS A 320 -2.93 25.08 -7.82
CA LYS A 320 -3.67 25.69 -8.92
C LYS A 320 -2.85 26.84 -9.49
N GLU A 321 -2.98 27.07 -10.78
CA GLU A 321 -2.37 28.21 -11.45
C GLU A 321 -2.92 29.51 -10.82
N ILE A 322 -2.06 30.51 -10.63
CA ILE A 322 -2.50 31.80 -10.07
C ILE A 322 -3.41 32.47 -11.10
N THR A 323 -4.63 32.82 -10.68
CA THR A 323 -5.54 33.66 -11.45
C THR A 323 -5.55 35.09 -10.91
N LEU A 324 -6.18 36.03 -11.62
CA LEU A 324 -6.38 37.40 -11.13
C LEU A 324 -7.08 37.44 -9.77
N ASP A 325 -7.92 36.45 -9.48
CA ASP A 325 -8.65 36.35 -8.23
C ASP A 325 -7.77 35.97 -7.03
N ASP A 326 -6.64 35.33 -7.29
CA ASP A 326 -5.65 34.96 -6.28
C ASP A 326 -4.70 36.13 -5.92
N LEU A 327 -4.78 37.25 -6.66
CA LEU A 327 -4.00 38.45 -6.38
C LEU A 327 -4.62 39.25 -5.24
N SER A 328 -3.75 39.84 -4.40
CA SER A 328 -4.18 40.88 -3.44
C SER A 328 -4.75 42.09 -4.18
N ASP A 329 -5.60 42.88 -3.52
CA ASP A 329 -6.26 44.04 -4.14
C ASP A 329 -5.28 45.00 -4.82
N TRP A 330 -4.13 45.24 -4.20
CA TRP A 330 -3.10 46.12 -4.78
C TRP A 330 -2.40 45.52 -6.00
N GLN A 331 -2.13 44.22 -5.98
CA GLN A 331 -1.58 43.50 -7.13
C GLN A 331 -2.57 43.47 -8.29
N ARG A 332 -3.85 43.21 -7.98
CA ARG A 332 -4.93 43.24 -8.96
C ARG A 332 -5.07 44.63 -9.57
N MET A 333 -5.13 45.68 -8.74
CA MET A 333 -5.16 47.07 -9.22
C MET A 333 -3.94 47.43 -10.06
N ALA A 334 -2.74 46.97 -9.72
CA ALA A 334 -1.53 47.22 -10.50
C ALA A 334 -1.58 46.55 -11.88
N VAL A 335 -2.11 45.33 -11.96
CA VAL A 335 -2.32 44.61 -13.23
C VAL A 335 -3.44 45.28 -14.04
N GLU A 336 -4.58 45.56 -13.42
CA GLU A 336 -5.73 46.23 -14.06
C GLU A 336 -5.39 47.64 -14.55
N SER A 337 -4.51 48.36 -13.84
CA SER A 337 -4.03 49.69 -14.23
C SER A 337 -2.90 49.65 -15.26
N GLY A 338 -2.45 48.46 -15.68
CA GLY A 338 -1.36 48.27 -16.64
C GLY A 338 0.03 48.68 -16.12
N ILE A 339 0.18 48.84 -14.79
CA ILE A 339 1.46 49.14 -14.13
C ILE A 339 2.35 47.89 -14.10
N GLU A 340 1.74 46.71 -13.99
CA GLU A 340 2.42 45.41 -13.99
C GLU A 340 1.75 44.46 -15.00
N ASP A 341 2.54 43.55 -15.58
CA ASP A 341 2.02 42.51 -16.47
C ASP A 341 1.64 41.26 -15.67
N PHE A 342 0.44 40.71 -15.94
CA PHE A 342 -0.08 39.56 -15.19
C PHE A 342 0.83 38.34 -15.30
N GLU A 343 1.32 38.01 -16.50
CA GLU A 343 2.16 36.82 -16.71
C GLU A 343 3.54 36.99 -16.06
N LYS A 344 4.09 38.20 -16.09
CA LYS A 344 5.31 38.54 -15.35
C LYS A 344 5.12 38.40 -13.84
N LEU A 345 4.06 39.01 -13.28
CA LEU A 345 3.75 38.96 -11.85
C LEU A 345 3.48 37.51 -11.39
N LYS A 346 2.72 36.75 -12.17
CA LYS A 346 2.43 35.34 -11.94
C LYS A 346 3.72 34.52 -11.86
N ARG A 347 4.69 34.76 -12.75
CA ARG A 347 6.01 34.10 -12.69
C ARG A 347 6.80 34.51 -11.43
N GLU A 348 6.75 35.78 -11.03
CA GLU A 348 7.40 36.28 -9.81
C GLU A 348 6.79 35.67 -8.53
N LEU A 349 5.48 35.43 -8.53
CA LEU A 349 4.75 34.74 -7.45
C LEU A 349 4.94 33.21 -7.46
N GLY A 350 5.80 32.67 -8.34
CA GLY A 350 6.09 31.24 -8.42
C GLY A 350 5.10 30.43 -9.27
N GLY A 351 4.23 31.10 -10.03
CA GLY A 351 3.34 30.54 -11.06
C GLY A 351 2.11 29.81 -10.55
N ASN A 352 2.14 29.26 -9.33
CA ASN A 352 1.06 28.48 -8.75
C ASN A 352 0.82 28.86 -7.29
N THR A 353 -0.44 28.80 -6.85
CA THR A 353 -0.83 28.91 -5.44
C THR A 353 -1.38 27.58 -4.92
N LEU A 354 -1.54 27.47 -3.60
CA LEU A 354 -2.20 26.32 -2.97
C LEU A 354 -3.72 26.49 -3.10
N GLY A 355 -4.35 25.56 -3.81
CA GLY A 355 -5.80 25.40 -3.90
C GLY A 355 -6.34 24.44 -2.83
N ASP A 356 -7.50 23.86 -3.12
CA ASP A 356 -8.25 23.05 -2.17
C ASP A 356 -7.51 21.77 -1.73
N LYS A 357 -7.86 21.29 -0.54
CA LYS A 357 -7.39 19.98 -0.06
C LYS A 357 -8.17 18.87 -0.74
N ILE A 358 -7.44 17.97 -1.39
CA ILE A 358 -7.98 16.80 -2.06
C ILE A 358 -7.53 15.51 -1.36
N ASP A 359 -8.28 14.42 -1.55
CA ASP A 359 -7.89 13.03 -1.28
C ASP A 359 -8.37 12.17 -2.45
N GLU A 360 -7.57 12.12 -3.50
CA GLU A 360 -7.87 11.45 -4.76
C GLU A 360 -6.88 10.31 -5.02
N THR A 361 -7.37 9.25 -5.65
CA THR A 361 -6.52 8.19 -6.20
C THR A 361 -6.51 8.34 -7.72
N ARG A 362 -5.43 8.94 -8.24
CA ARG A 362 -5.31 9.30 -9.66
C ARG A 362 -4.67 8.17 -10.46
N THR A 363 -5.26 7.78 -11.58
CA THR A 363 -4.66 6.81 -12.50
C THR A 363 -3.47 7.45 -13.23
N ILE A 364 -2.42 6.65 -13.44
CA ILE A 364 -1.21 7.09 -14.15
C ILE A 364 -0.75 6.10 -15.21
N GLY A 365 -1.38 4.93 -15.31
CA GLY A 365 -1.12 3.89 -16.30
C GLY A 365 -1.72 2.55 -15.87
N PHE A 366 -1.24 1.46 -16.48
CA PHE A 366 -1.74 0.10 -16.26
C PHE A 366 -0.62 -0.87 -15.86
N ASN A 367 -0.99 -2.00 -15.26
CA ASN A 367 -0.13 -3.16 -15.15
C ASN A 367 -0.13 -3.97 -16.47
N LEU A 368 0.64 -3.49 -17.43
CA LEU A 368 0.81 -4.14 -18.75
C LEU A 368 1.53 -5.50 -18.70
N LYS A 369 2.10 -5.90 -17.55
CA LYS A 369 2.77 -7.20 -17.42
C LYS A 369 1.75 -8.31 -17.31
N ASP A 370 0.76 -8.11 -16.44
CA ASP A 370 -0.28 -9.11 -16.17
C ASP A 370 -1.52 -8.88 -17.06
N PHE A 371 -1.68 -7.66 -17.61
CA PHE A 371 -2.74 -7.26 -18.55
C PHE A 371 -2.17 -6.70 -19.86
N PRO A 372 -1.48 -7.51 -20.68
CA PRO A 372 -0.89 -7.03 -21.94
C PRO A 372 -1.95 -6.67 -23.01
N GLU A 373 -3.13 -7.27 -22.95
CA GLU A 373 -4.23 -7.08 -23.90
C GLU A 373 -5.34 -6.15 -23.38
N GLY A 374 -5.15 -5.55 -22.20
CA GLY A 374 -6.15 -4.70 -21.57
C GLY A 374 -7.03 -5.47 -20.58
N ALA A 375 -8.28 -5.03 -20.43
CA ALA A 375 -9.22 -5.56 -19.44
C ALA A 375 -9.65 -6.99 -19.79
N VAL A 376 -9.91 -7.80 -18.77
CA VAL A 376 -10.26 -9.22 -18.93
C VAL A 376 -11.64 -9.49 -18.34
N ALA A 377 -12.53 -10.13 -19.10
CA ALA A 377 -13.84 -10.54 -18.60
C ALA A 377 -13.70 -11.56 -17.46
N THR A 378 -14.38 -11.30 -16.35
CA THR A 378 -14.24 -12.08 -15.11
C THR A 378 -15.22 -13.24 -15.00
N GLY A 379 -16.33 -13.19 -15.77
CA GLY A 379 -17.47 -14.08 -15.62
C GLY A 379 -18.40 -13.73 -14.45
N LEU A 380 -18.11 -12.66 -13.71
CA LEU A 380 -18.95 -12.14 -12.64
C LEU A 380 -20.10 -11.30 -13.20
N GLN A 381 -21.22 -11.31 -12.50
CA GLN A 381 -22.37 -10.45 -12.78
C GLN A 381 -22.37 -9.20 -11.89
N LEU A 382 -23.01 -8.12 -12.37
CA LEU A 382 -23.13 -6.88 -11.61
C LEU A 382 -23.81 -7.08 -10.25
N SER A 383 -24.77 -8.02 -10.13
CA SER A 383 -25.41 -8.35 -8.86
C SER A 383 -24.44 -8.87 -7.80
N GLU A 384 -23.33 -9.51 -8.20
CA GLU A 384 -22.28 -9.98 -7.29
C GLU A 384 -21.40 -8.83 -6.76
N MET A 385 -21.46 -7.66 -7.41
CA MET A 385 -20.75 -6.44 -6.99
C MET A 385 -21.57 -5.59 -6.01
N LEU A 386 -22.89 -5.72 -6.06
CA LEU A 386 -23.86 -4.88 -5.32
C LEU A 386 -24.29 -5.49 -3.98
N VAL A 387 -23.52 -6.43 -3.46
CA VAL A 387 -23.94 -7.23 -2.31
C VAL A 387 -23.94 -6.39 -1.03
N ASP A 388 -25.12 -6.20 -0.44
CA ASP A 388 -25.27 -5.56 0.86
C ASP A 388 -24.75 -6.51 1.95
N LYS A 389 -23.63 -6.10 2.56
CA LYS A 389 -22.99 -6.84 3.64
C LYS A 389 -23.94 -7.12 4.81
N GLN A 390 -24.85 -6.21 5.13
CA GLN A 390 -25.78 -6.38 6.25
C GLN A 390 -26.80 -7.48 5.94
N LEU A 391 -27.31 -7.52 4.71
CA LEU A 391 -28.21 -8.60 4.26
C LEU A 391 -27.50 -9.97 4.31
N LEU A 392 -26.25 -10.06 3.86
CA LEU A 392 -25.48 -11.31 3.95
C LEU A 392 -25.27 -11.79 5.39
N LEU A 393 -24.96 -10.87 6.31
CA LEU A 393 -24.78 -11.22 7.72
C LEU A 393 -26.10 -11.71 8.34
N GLU A 394 -27.23 -11.11 7.95
CA GLU A 394 -28.55 -11.54 8.38
C GLU A 394 -28.92 -12.92 7.83
N GLU A 395 -28.64 -13.21 6.57
CA GLU A 395 -28.84 -14.53 5.94
C GLU A 395 -28.00 -15.61 6.63
N GLN A 396 -26.69 -15.38 6.84
CA GLN A 396 -25.84 -16.32 7.60
C GLN A 396 -26.34 -16.56 9.03
N SER A 397 -26.91 -15.53 9.66
CA SER A 397 -27.50 -15.65 11.00
C SER A 397 -28.81 -16.44 11.02
N LYS A 398 -29.56 -16.48 9.91
CA LYS A 398 -30.78 -17.27 9.74
C LYS A 398 -30.45 -18.73 9.45
N ASP A 399 -29.54 -19.00 8.52
CA ASP A 399 -29.08 -20.36 8.20
C ASP A 399 -28.45 -21.07 9.40
N SER A 400 -27.76 -20.33 10.27
CA SER A 400 -27.19 -20.86 11.51
C SER A 400 -28.22 -21.07 12.63
N LYS A 401 -29.40 -20.46 12.54
CA LYS A 401 -30.55 -20.74 13.42
C LYS A 401 -31.38 -21.91 12.90
N GLU A 402 -31.66 -21.96 11.60
CA GLU A 402 -32.38 -23.07 10.97
C GLU A 402 -31.61 -24.40 11.09
N ASN A 403 -30.27 -24.38 10.92
CA ASN A 403 -29.45 -25.57 11.19
C ASN A 403 -29.37 -25.98 12.67
N LYS A 404 -29.70 -25.08 13.62
CA LYS A 404 -29.81 -25.44 15.04
C LYS A 404 -31.17 -26.04 15.37
N GLU A 405 -32.23 -25.60 14.70
CA GLU A 405 -33.57 -26.17 14.84
C GLU A 405 -33.66 -27.55 14.17
N SER A 406 -33.05 -27.75 13.00
CA SER A 406 -33.04 -29.06 12.32
C SER A 406 -32.23 -30.14 13.05
N VAL A 407 -31.23 -29.76 13.85
CA VAL A 407 -30.47 -30.71 14.70
C VAL A 407 -31.22 -31.02 16.00
N MET A 408 -32.18 -30.20 16.42
CA MET A 408 -33.03 -30.48 17.59
C MET A 408 -34.28 -31.32 17.25
N GLU A 409 -34.68 -31.40 15.98
CA GLU A 409 -35.84 -32.21 15.56
C GLU A 409 -35.49 -33.69 15.26
N ASP A 410 -34.21 -34.04 15.06
CA ASP A 410 -33.78 -35.42 14.75
C ASP A 410 -33.36 -36.28 15.97
N ASP A 411 -33.39 -35.73 17.20
CA ASP A 411 -33.04 -36.46 18.44
C ASP A 411 -34.27 -36.86 19.28
N ASN A 412 -35.46 -36.97 18.67
CA ASN A 412 -36.65 -37.50 19.33
C ASN A 412 -37.09 -38.84 18.74
N SER A 413 -36.20 -39.84 18.80
CA SER A 413 -36.62 -41.24 18.79
C SER A 413 -35.78 -42.10 19.74
N GLY A 414 -36.35 -42.31 20.94
CA GLY A 414 -36.18 -43.55 21.70
C GLY A 414 -35.06 -43.59 22.74
N SER A 415 -35.41 -43.30 23.99
CA SER A 415 -35.47 -44.34 25.04
C SER A 415 -36.08 -43.77 26.32
N ASP A 416 -37.31 -44.21 26.61
CA ASP A 416 -37.74 -44.41 27.99
C ASP A 416 -36.74 -45.36 28.67
N ASP A 417 -36.18 -44.97 29.81
CA ASP A 417 -36.31 -45.74 31.06
C ASP A 417 -35.38 -45.23 32.18
N LEU A 418 -36.02 -45.08 33.34
CA LEU A 418 -35.51 -45.37 34.69
C LEU A 418 -34.53 -44.40 35.38
N ASP A 419 -35.15 -43.62 36.26
CA ASP A 419 -34.96 -43.67 37.73
C ASP A 419 -33.58 -43.42 38.36
N ASP A 420 -33.68 -42.54 39.36
CA ASP A 420 -33.11 -42.64 40.70
C ASP A 420 -31.82 -41.87 41.08
N LEU A 421 -32.09 -40.90 41.97
CA LEU A 421 -31.42 -40.61 43.25
C LEU A 421 -30.32 -39.52 43.32
N LEU A 422 -30.75 -38.43 43.98
CA LEU A 422 -30.12 -37.65 45.06
C LEU A 422 -28.75 -36.99 44.85
#